data_AF-A0A3D4RL71-F1
#
_entry.id   AF-A0A3D4RL71-F1
#
_cell.length_a   1.000
_cell.length_b   1.000
_cell.length_c   1.000
_cell.angle_alpha   90.00
_cell.angle_beta   90.00
_cell.angle_gamma   90.00
#
_symmetry.space_group_name_H-M   'P 1'
#
loop_
_entity.id
_entity.type
_entity.pdbx_description
1 polymer ?
#
loop_
_entity_poly.entity_id
_entity_poly.type
_entity_poly.pdbx_seq_one_letter_code
_entity_poly.pdbx_strand_id
1 'polypeptide(L)'
;MCSMLTPAMAQSRKDKKAAKKVAWEMQQQQQQEEAALRHQMRMDSLRAVQAAQEEAKAKERRKEQEREAEEAYQKSTQTYELPCWKPDTKEYFTAQVQRTMPASYVTTQSTALLRLAQQQMRQKIKGAYKQVVRDYMDQMDVDDKFTAASHIESAGEMIIDQYINDTEESCREMTRPDSQGKVTLYIGIEVSKEEIAEAIVTNIPKKVKEEVRFNEETFREKTKDGFANAQQE
;
A
#
# COMPACT_ATOMS: atom_id res chain seq x y z
N MET A 1 70.16 -66.25 -77.09
CA MET A 1 68.95 -65.41 -77.26
C MET A 1 68.81 -64.53 -76.01
N CYS A 2 69.35 -63.32 -76.03
CA CYS A 2 69.19 -62.34 -74.94
C CYS A 2 68.19 -61.27 -75.41
N SER A 3 67.03 -61.24 -74.77
CA SER A 3 65.95 -60.30 -75.07
C SER A 3 66.32 -58.90 -74.59
N MET A 4 66.60 -57.99 -75.52
CA MET A 4 66.81 -56.57 -75.24
C MET A 4 65.47 -55.90 -74.90
N LEU A 5 65.31 -55.43 -73.66
CA LEU A 5 64.19 -54.57 -73.27
C LEU A 5 64.51 -53.12 -73.64
N THR A 6 63.67 -52.54 -74.50
CA THR A 6 63.75 -51.17 -75.03
C THR A 6 63.48 -50.09 -73.97
N PRO A 7 64.18 -48.93 -74.02
CA PRO A 7 64.11 -47.84 -73.04
C PRO A 7 62.73 -47.15 -72.87
N ALA A 8 61.80 -47.29 -73.83
CA ALA A 8 60.44 -46.74 -73.73
C ALA A 8 59.59 -47.37 -72.59
N MET A 9 59.86 -48.63 -72.21
CA MET A 9 59.13 -49.28 -71.12
C MET A 9 59.57 -48.81 -69.73
N ALA A 10 60.76 -48.21 -69.60
CA ALA A 10 61.26 -47.67 -68.33
C ALA A 10 60.60 -46.33 -67.96
N GLN A 11 60.32 -45.48 -68.96
CA GLN A 11 59.64 -44.19 -68.75
C GLN A 11 58.19 -44.40 -68.30
N SER A 12 57.45 -45.30 -68.96
CA SER A 12 56.07 -45.65 -68.58
C SER A 12 55.93 -46.17 -67.14
N ARG A 13 56.95 -46.85 -66.60
CA ARG A 13 56.94 -47.32 -65.20
C ARG A 13 57.19 -46.21 -64.19
N LYS A 14 57.96 -45.17 -64.55
CA LYS A 14 58.18 -43.98 -63.70
C LYS A 14 56.90 -43.14 -63.63
N ASP A 15 56.23 -42.94 -64.76
CA ASP A 15 54.99 -42.16 -64.83
C ASP A 15 53.86 -42.83 -64.04
N LYS A 16 53.74 -44.16 -64.13
CA LYS A 16 52.76 -44.94 -63.32
C LYS A 16 53.03 -44.87 -61.82
N LYS A 17 54.30 -44.77 -61.40
CA LYS A 17 54.66 -44.60 -59.97
C LYS A 17 54.35 -43.19 -59.48
N ALA A 18 54.65 -42.17 -60.28
CA ALA A 18 54.32 -40.78 -59.97
C ALA A 18 52.79 -40.59 -59.86
N ALA A 19 52.03 -41.11 -60.82
CA ALA A 19 50.56 -41.04 -60.79
C ALA A 19 49.96 -41.75 -59.57
N LYS A 20 50.50 -42.91 -59.17
CA LYS A 20 50.07 -43.61 -57.94
C LYS A 20 50.38 -42.83 -56.67
N LYS A 21 51.54 -42.16 -56.62
CA LYS A 21 51.92 -41.32 -55.48
C LYS A 21 50.98 -40.12 -55.34
N VAL A 22 50.72 -39.41 -56.44
CA VAL A 22 49.78 -38.28 -56.47
C VAL A 22 48.37 -38.71 -56.10
N ALA A 23 47.89 -39.84 -56.63
CA ALA A 23 46.57 -40.37 -56.27
C ALA A 23 46.46 -40.72 -54.79
N TRP A 24 47.53 -41.28 -54.19
CA TRP A 24 47.58 -41.59 -52.76
C TRP A 24 47.62 -40.32 -51.88
N GLU A 25 48.42 -39.32 -52.26
CA GLU A 25 48.48 -38.02 -51.56
C GLU A 25 47.12 -37.28 -51.63
N MET A 26 46.46 -37.29 -52.78
CA MET A 26 45.12 -36.72 -52.96
C MET A 26 44.07 -37.46 -52.10
N GLN A 27 44.15 -38.79 -52.02
CA GLN A 27 43.27 -39.58 -51.15
C GLN A 27 43.52 -39.28 -49.67
N GLN A 28 44.78 -39.11 -49.25
CA GLN A 28 45.10 -38.70 -47.88
C GLN A 28 44.58 -37.29 -47.56
N GLN A 29 44.75 -36.34 -48.48
CA GLN A 29 44.23 -34.99 -48.30
C GLN A 29 42.70 -34.99 -48.18
N GLN A 30 42.01 -35.74 -49.04
CA GLN A 30 40.55 -35.89 -48.96
C GLN A 30 40.11 -36.49 -47.62
N GLN A 31 40.81 -37.50 -47.11
CA GLN A 31 40.52 -38.08 -45.79
C GLN A 31 40.75 -37.09 -44.65
N GLN A 32 41.78 -36.24 -44.74
CA GLN A 32 42.05 -35.19 -43.76
C GLN A 32 40.96 -34.10 -43.79
N GLU A 33 40.54 -33.66 -44.97
CA GLU A 33 39.46 -32.69 -45.15
C GLU A 33 38.12 -33.23 -44.64
N GLU A 34 37.79 -34.49 -44.95
CA GLU A 34 36.58 -35.15 -44.42
C GLU A 34 36.64 -35.29 -42.89
N ALA A 35 37.80 -35.63 -42.32
CA ALA A 35 37.97 -35.72 -40.87
C ALA A 35 37.85 -34.35 -40.20
N ALA A 36 38.42 -33.30 -40.80
CA ALA A 36 38.31 -31.93 -40.32
C ALA A 36 36.86 -31.43 -40.37
N LEU A 37 36.14 -31.69 -41.47
CA LEU A 37 34.73 -31.34 -41.61
C LEU A 37 33.86 -32.09 -40.59
N ARG A 38 34.09 -33.39 -40.38
CA ARG A 38 33.37 -34.17 -39.34
C ARG A 38 33.66 -33.64 -37.94
N HIS A 39 34.90 -33.25 -37.65
CA HIS A 39 35.26 -32.64 -36.39
C HIS A 39 34.57 -31.28 -36.20
N GLN A 40 34.57 -30.44 -37.23
CA GLN A 40 33.87 -29.16 -37.23
C GLN A 40 32.37 -29.33 -36.99
N MET A 41 31.71 -30.22 -37.73
CA MET A 41 30.28 -30.53 -37.53
C MET A 41 29.98 -31.03 -36.11
N ARG A 42 30.87 -31.85 -35.52
CA ARG A 42 30.74 -32.31 -34.14
C ARG A 42 30.87 -31.15 -33.14
N MET A 43 31.82 -30.24 -33.35
CA MET A 43 32.01 -29.07 -32.49
C MET A 43 30.83 -28.10 -32.58
N ASP A 44 30.30 -27.87 -33.78
CA ASP A 44 29.13 -27.02 -33.98
C ASP A 44 27.86 -27.64 -33.38
N SER A 45 27.71 -28.97 -33.46
CA SER A 45 26.65 -29.70 -32.76
C SER A 45 26.76 -29.56 -31.24
N LEU A 46 27.96 -29.66 -30.66
CA LEU A 46 28.17 -29.47 -29.22
C LEU A 46 27.85 -28.04 -28.78
N ARG A 47 28.26 -27.03 -29.57
CA ARG A 47 27.93 -25.62 -29.30
C ARG A 47 26.42 -25.37 -29.35
N ALA A 48 25.73 -25.96 -30.33
CA ALA A 48 24.27 -25.85 -30.43
C ALA A 48 23.56 -26.45 -29.21
N VAL A 49 24.03 -27.60 -28.72
CA VAL A 49 23.49 -28.21 -27.49
C VAL A 49 23.76 -27.35 -26.26
N GLN A 50 24.96 -26.77 -26.14
CA GLN A 50 25.29 -25.87 -25.02
C GLN A 50 24.43 -24.60 -25.04
N ALA A 51 24.28 -23.97 -26.21
CA ALA A 51 23.43 -22.79 -26.38
C ALA A 51 21.96 -23.08 -26.00
N ALA A 52 21.43 -24.23 -26.43
CA ALA A 52 20.07 -24.64 -26.06
C ALA A 52 19.90 -24.87 -24.54
N GLN A 53 20.92 -25.43 -23.88
CA GLN A 53 20.91 -25.60 -22.42
C GLN A 53 20.97 -24.27 -21.67
N GLU A 54 21.77 -23.32 -22.14
CA GLU A 54 21.84 -21.97 -21.55
C GLU A 54 20.53 -21.20 -21.73
N GLU A 55 19.91 -21.28 -22.91
CA GLU A 55 18.61 -20.67 -23.16
C GLU A 55 17.51 -21.26 -22.26
N ALA A 56 17.51 -22.59 -22.07
CA ALA A 56 16.58 -23.26 -21.16
C ALA A 56 16.75 -22.76 -19.71
N LYS A 57 17.98 -22.69 -19.22
CA LYS A 57 18.28 -22.16 -17.87
C LYS A 57 17.89 -20.67 -17.74
N ALA A 58 18.11 -19.87 -18.78
CA ALA A 58 17.71 -18.47 -18.78
C ALA A 58 16.18 -18.30 -18.72
N LYS A 59 15.43 -19.15 -19.44
CA LYS A 59 13.95 -19.17 -19.39
C LYS A 59 13.44 -19.58 -18.00
N GLU A 60 14.06 -20.58 -17.36
CA GLU A 60 13.70 -20.96 -15.98
C GLU A 60 13.95 -19.83 -14.98
N ARG A 61 15.12 -19.16 -15.07
CA ARG A 61 15.41 -18.00 -14.21
C ARG A 61 14.43 -16.85 -14.39
N ARG A 62 14.00 -16.57 -15.63
CA ARG A 62 12.98 -15.54 -15.90
C ARG A 62 11.63 -15.90 -15.27
N LYS A 63 11.20 -17.15 -15.43
CA LYS A 63 9.95 -17.63 -14.80
C LYS A 63 10.00 -17.56 -13.28
N GLU A 64 11.14 -17.88 -12.67
CA GLU A 64 11.33 -17.76 -11.22
C GLU A 64 11.26 -16.30 -10.78
N GLN A 65 11.92 -15.39 -11.48
CA GLN A 65 11.85 -13.95 -11.20
C GLN A 65 10.44 -13.39 -11.36
N GLU A 66 9.69 -13.83 -12.39
CA GLU A 66 8.28 -13.45 -12.58
C GLU A 66 7.41 -13.94 -11.42
N ARG A 67 7.60 -15.20 -10.96
CA ARG A 67 6.87 -15.74 -9.81
C ARG A 67 7.21 -15.00 -8.52
N GLU A 68 8.50 -14.75 -8.25
CA GLU A 68 8.92 -13.97 -7.08
C GLU A 68 8.34 -12.54 -7.11
N ALA A 69 8.29 -11.92 -8.29
CA ALA A 69 7.69 -10.60 -8.48
C ALA A 69 6.16 -10.63 -8.27
N GLU A 70 5.46 -11.65 -8.77
CA GLU A 70 4.02 -11.84 -8.54
C GLU A 70 3.71 -12.11 -7.07
N GLU A 71 4.49 -12.94 -6.38
CA GLU A 71 4.34 -13.18 -4.94
C GLU A 71 4.61 -11.91 -4.12
N ALA A 72 5.64 -11.13 -4.49
CA ALA A 72 5.92 -9.85 -3.86
C ALA A 72 4.77 -8.85 -4.11
N TYR A 73 4.23 -8.81 -5.32
CA TYR A 73 3.07 -7.99 -5.65
C TYR A 73 1.83 -8.41 -4.85
N GLN A 74 1.50 -9.70 -4.80
CA GLN A 74 0.39 -10.22 -4.01
C GLN A 74 0.51 -9.91 -2.51
N LYS A 75 1.71 -10.05 -1.94
CA LYS A 75 2.00 -9.65 -0.55
C LYS A 75 1.80 -8.15 -0.35
N SER A 76 2.12 -7.32 -1.35
CA SER A 76 1.93 -5.87 -1.28
C SER A 76 0.46 -5.43 -1.46
N THR A 77 -0.37 -6.23 -2.13
CA THR A 77 -1.79 -5.95 -2.36
C THR A 77 -2.72 -6.44 -1.25
N GLN A 78 -2.20 -7.06 -0.17
CA GLN A 78 -3.04 -7.32 1.00
C GLN A 78 -3.53 -5.99 1.56
N THR A 79 -4.84 -5.77 1.53
CA THR A 79 -5.49 -4.59 2.11
C THR A 79 -5.13 -4.52 3.58
N TYR A 80 -4.20 -3.62 3.91
CA TYR A 80 -3.81 -3.37 5.29
C TYR A 80 -4.94 -2.62 5.99
N GLU A 81 -5.71 -3.32 6.80
CA GLU A 81 -6.68 -2.69 7.70
C GLU A 81 -5.92 -1.83 8.71
N LEU A 82 -6.19 -0.53 8.70
CA LEU A 82 -5.58 0.39 9.66
C LEU A 82 -6.12 0.05 11.07
N PRO A 83 -5.24 -0.24 12.05
CA PRO A 83 -5.67 -0.47 13.42
C PRO A 83 -6.49 0.70 13.96
N CYS A 84 -7.51 0.39 14.76
CA CYS A 84 -8.44 1.37 15.35
C CYS A 84 -9.25 2.21 14.33
N TRP A 85 -9.18 1.92 13.03
CA TRP A 85 -9.99 2.62 12.05
C TRP A 85 -11.46 2.24 12.19
N LYS A 86 -12.26 3.25 12.52
CA LYS A 86 -13.72 3.14 12.52
C LYS A 86 -14.29 4.36 11.82
N PRO A 87 -15.12 4.18 10.79
CA PRO A 87 -15.82 5.30 10.21
C PRO A 87 -16.83 5.83 11.22
N ASP A 88 -17.20 7.07 10.97
CA ASP A 88 -18.27 7.73 11.67
C ASP A 88 -19.59 6.98 11.43
N THR A 89 -20.39 6.74 12.48
CA THR A 89 -21.70 6.05 12.36
C THR A 89 -22.86 6.94 12.78
N LYS A 90 -24.10 6.54 12.46
CA LYS A 90 -25.30 7.28 12.89
C LYS A 90 -25.37 7.53 14.40
N GLU A 91 -24.74 6.67 15.19
CA GLU A 91 -24.77 6.69 16.66
C GLU A 91 -23.51 7.33 17.27
N TYR A 92 -22.36 7.24 16.60
CA TYR A 92 -21.08 7.67 17.15
C TYR A 92 -20.33 8.62 16.23
N PHE A 93 -19.73 9.63 16.84
CA PHE A 93 -18.57 10.30 16.27
C PHE A 93 -17.32 9.48 16.60
N THR A 94 -16.42 9.34 15.62
CA THR A 94 -15.14 8.67 15.74
C THR A 94 -14.00 9.62 15.35
N ALA A 95 -12.87 9.50 16.02
CA ALA A 95 -11.62 10.13 15.64
C ALA A 95 -10.46 9.18 15.91
N GLN A 96 -9.47 9.21 15.03
CA GLN A 96 -8.29 8.35 15.12
C GLN A 96 -7.02 9.12 14.82
N VAL A 97 -5.96 8.82 15.55
CA VAL A 97 -4.63 9.38 15.33
C VAL A 97 -3.59 8.28 15.44
N GLN A 98 -2.50 8.43 14.70
CA GLN A 98 -1.38 7.52 14.74
C GLN A 98 -0.07 8.29 14.77
N ARG A 99 0.97 7.70 15.37
CA ARG A 99 2.33 8.23 15.28
C ARG A 99 3.38 7.14 15.43
N THR A 100 4.37 7.19 14.56
CA THR A 100 5.57 6.34 14.62
C THR A 100 6.64 6.99 15.48
N MET A 101 7.19 6.24 16.44
CA MET A 101 8.17 6.72 17.42
C MET A 101 9.02 5.57 17.96
N PRO A 102 10.19 5.82 18.58
CA PRO A 102 10.93 4.76 19.26
C PRO A 102 10.11 4.14 20.40
N ALA A 103 10.22 2.83 20.60
CA ALA A 103 9.39 2.08 21.57
C ALA A 103 9.46 2.63 23.02
N SER A 104 10.59 3.23 23.40
CA SER A 104 10.77 3.85 24.73
C SER A 104 9.89 5.07 24.98
N TYR A 105 9.35 5.72 23.94
CA TYR A 105 8.53 6.93 24.07
C TYR A 105 7.02 6.67 24.07
N VAL A 106 6.58 5.43 23.89
CA VAL A 106 5.15 5.08 23.75
C VAL A 106 4.33 5.59 24.93
N THR A 107 4.77 5.31 26.15
CA THR A 107 4.05 5.73 27.37
C THR A 107 3.91 7.25 27.45
N THR A 108 4.99 7.99 27.20
CA THR A 108 4.99 9.46 27.33
C THR A 108 4.23 10.16 26.21
N GLN A 109 4.14 9.54 25.03
CA GLN A 109 3.42 10.10 23.88
C GLN A 109 1.96 9.66 23.80
N SER A 110 1.55 8.60 24.52
CA SER A 110 0.16 8.11 24.52
C SER A 110 -0.84 9.21 24.90
N THR A 111 -0.60 9.95 25.98
CA THR A 111 -1.44 11.08 26.41
C THR A 111 -1.46 12.22 25.40
N ALA A 112 -0.33 12.49 24.74
CA ALA A 112 -0.27 13.52 23.70
C ALA A 112 -1.10 13.13 22.47
N LEU A 113 -1.07 11.86 22.07
CA LEU A 113 -1.90 11.34 20.99
C LEU A 113 -3.39 11.37 21.36
N LEU A 114 -3.76 10.95 22.57
CA LEU A 114 -5.15 11.05 23.02
C LEU A 114 -5.68 12.50 22.93
N ARG A 115 -4.87 13.48 23.34
CA ARG A 115 -5.24 14.90 23.21
C ARG A 115 -5.44 15.35 21.76
N LEU A 116 -4.65 14.82 20.82
CA LEU A 116 -4.82 15.11 19.40
C LEU A 116 -6.10 14.48 18.84
N ALA A 117 -6.43 13.25 19.25
CA ALA A 117 -7.69 12.61 18.89
C ALA A 117 -8.88 13.41 19.43
N GLN A 118 -8.84 13.78 20.71
CA GLN A 118 -9.81 14.66 21.35
C GLN A 118 -9.93 16.01 20.62
N GLN A 119 -8.84 16.60 20.14
CA GLN A 119 -8.88 17.85 19.38
C GLN A 119 -9.60 17.68 18.03
N GLN A 120 -9.32 16.60 17.29
CA GLN A 120 -10.04 16.30 16.04
C GLN A 120 -11.54 16.10 16.30
N MET A 121 -11.88 15.40 17.38
CA MET A 121 -13.26 15.20 17.80
C MET A 121 -13.97 16.51 18.15
N ARG A 122 -13.33 17.41 18.91
CA ARG A 122 -13.88 18.75 19.21
C ARG A 122 -14.21 19.51 17.93
N GLN A 123 -13.29 19.56 16.97
CA GLN A 123 -13.49 20.27 15.71
C GLN A 123 -14.70 19.72 14.95
N LYS A 124 -14.82 18.40 14.91
CA LYS A 124 -15.92 17.70 14.23
C LYS A 124 -17.27 17.97 14.87
N ILE A 125 -17.38 17.78 16.18
CA ILE A 125 -18.63 17.99 16.92
C ILE A 125 -19.02 19.48 16.90
N LYS A 126 -18.07 20.40 17.09
CA LYS A 126 -18.34 21.84 16.99
C LYS A 126 -18.83 22.25 15.60
N GLY A 127 -18.25 21.68 14.53
CA GLY A 127 -18.73 21.90 13.17
C GLY A 127 -20.19 21.49 12.99
N ALA A 128 -20.54 20.27 13.40
CA ALA A 128 -21.92 19.78 13.36
C ALA A 128 -22.86 20.62 14.23
N TYR A 129 -22.41 21.02 15.42
CA TYR A 129 -23.20 21.80 16.37
C TYR A 129 -23.51 23.21 15.86
N LYS A 130 -22.56 23.89 15.22
CA LYS A 130 -22.80 25.20 14.59
C LYS A 130 -23.92 25.13 13.55
N GLN A 131 -23.94 24.05 12.75
CA GLN A 131 -25.01 23.84 11.77
C GLN A 131 -26.37 23.64 12.45
N VAL A 132 -26.43 22.81 13.50
CA VAL A 132 -27.65 22.62 14.32
C VAL A 132 -28.18 23.95 14.86
N VAL A 133 -27.30 24.76 15.47
CA VAL A 133 -27.69 26.05 16.05
C VAL A 133 -28.24 26.96 14.96
N ARG A 134 -27.60 27.02 13.79
CA ARG A 134 -28.08 27.81 12.65
C ARG A 134 -29.48 27.36 12.20
N ASP A 135 -29.66 26.07 11.98
CA ASP A 135 -30.93 25.49 11.52
C ASP A 135 -32.07 25.71 12.52
N TYR A 136 -31.76 25.65 13.82
CA TYR A 136 -32.71 25.94 14.89
C TYR A 136 -33.11 27.43 14.91
N MET A 137 -32.14 28.34 14.80
CA MET A 137 -32.39 29.79 14.84
C MET A 137 -33.13 30.31 13.61
N ASP A 138 -32.99 29.65 12.46
CA ASP A 138 -33.76 29.96 11.26
C ASP A 138 -35.27 29.75 11.47
N GLN A 139 -35.66 28.82 12.35
CA GLN A 139 -37.06 28.50 12.68
C GLN A 139 -37.66 29.40 13.77
N MET A 140 -36.83 30.12 14.52
CA MET A 140 -37.30 31.00 15.59
C MET A 140 -37.66 32.38 15.06
N ASP A 141 -38.74 32.96 15.59
CA ASP A 141 -39.12 34.36 15.38
C ASP A 141 -38.61 35.21 16.55
N VAL A 142 -37.33 35.60 16.47
CA VAL A 142 -36.64 36.44 17.46
C VAL A 142 -35.98 37.62 16.74
N ASP A 143 -36.12 38.81 17.32
CA ASP A 143 -35.65 40.07 16.72
C ASP A 143 -34.12 40.11 16.55
N ASP A 144 -33.36 39.43 17.42
CA ASP A 144 -31.90 39.34 17.37
C ASP A 144 -31.40 37.87 17.30
N LYS A 145 -31.64 37.25 16.14
CA LYS A 145 -31.18 35.88 15.84
C LYS A 145 -29.67 35.70 15.99
N PHE A 146 -28.88 36.73 15.67
CA PHE A 146 -27.43 36.61 15.67
C PHE A 146 -26.87 36.51 17.10
N THR A 147 -27.28 37.42 17.99
CA THR A 147 -26.83 37.38 19.39
C THR A 147 -27.30 36.11 20.09
N ALA A 148 -28.55 35.71 19.87
CA ALA A 148 -29.11 34.48 20.41
C ALA A 148 -28.35 33.23 19.94
N ALA A 149 -28.06 33.12 18.64
CA ALA A 149 -27.25 32.03 18.08
C ALA A 149 -25.85 31.99 18.73
N SER A 150 -25.20 33.15 18.86
CA SER A 150 -23.86 33.25 19.45
C SER A 150 -23.82 32.81 20.91
N HIS A 151 -24.85 33.12 21.71
CA HIS A 151 -24.93 32.69 23.12
C HIS A 151 -25.12 31.18 23.23
N ILE A 152 -26.03 30.59 22.43
CA ILE A 152 -26.28 29.14 22.41
C ILE A 152 -25.05 28.38 21.91
N GLU A 153 -24.40 28.90 20.86
CA GLU A 153 -23.18 28.31 20.29
C GLU A 153 -22.07 28.28 21.34
N SER A 154 -21.78 29.43 21.98
CA SER A 154 -20.73 29.52 23.00
C SER A 154 -20.98 28.60 24.18
N ALA A 155 -22.22 28.52 24.67
CA ALA A 155 -22.59 27.63 25.77
C ALA A 155 -22.40 26.15 25.39
N GLY A 156 -22.87 25.74 24.21
CA GLY A 156 -22.71 24.36 23.74
C GLY A 156 -21.25 24.00 23.46
N GLU A 157 -20.45 24.92 22.92
CA GLU A 157 -19.01 24.68 22.71
C GLU A 157 -18.27 24.41 24.03
N MET A 158 -18.61 25.11 25.12
CA MET A 158 -18.03 24.85 26.44
C MET A 158 -18.39 23.46 26.95
N ILE A 159 -19.64 23.02 26.75
CA ILE A 159 -20.11 21.69 27.14
C ILE A 159 -19.40 20.61 26.32
N ILE A 160 -19.25 20.82 25.00
CA ILE A 160 -18.50 19.93 24.12
C ILE A 160 -17.04 19.82 24.59
N ASP A 161 -16.39 20.95 24.88
CA ASP A 161 -14.99 20.93 25.32
C ASP A 161 -14.82 20.16 26.63
N GLN A 162 -15.73 20.34 27.58
CA GLN A 162 -15.73 19.60 28.84
C GLN A 162 -15.95 18.09 28.61
N TYR A 163 -16.99 17.72 27.88
CA TYR A 163 -17.32 16.32 27.62
C TYR A 163 -16.16 15.58 26.89
N ILE A 164 -15.53 16.24 25.92
CA ILE A 164 -14.40 15.66 25.16
C ILE A 164 -13.12 15.58 25.99
N ASN A 165 -12.89 16.46 26.96
CA ASN A 165 -11.76 16.33 27.88
C ASN A 165 -11.83 15.04 28.70
N ASP A 166 -13.03 14.64 29.10
CA ASP A 166 -13.30 13.48 29.94
C ASP A 166 -13.42 12.17 29.12
N THR A 167 -13.37 12.26 27.78
CA THR A 167 -13.45 11.09 26.90
C THR A 167 -12.13 10.31 26.90
N GLU A 168 -12.22 9.01 27.19
CA GLU A 168 -11.11 8.06 27.14
C GLU A 168 -10.94 7.42 25.75
N GLU A 169 -9.82 6.70 25.55
CA GLU A 169 -9.60 5.92 24.33
C GLU A 169 -10.54 4.73 24.23
N SER A 170 -11.18 4.55 23.07
CA SER A 170 -11.98 3.35 22.78
C SER A 170 -11.14 2.24 22.13
N CYS A 171 -9.99 2.60 21.54
CA CYS A 171 -9.05 1.67 20.93
C CYS A 171 -7.62 2.16 21.11
N ARG A 172 -6.72 1.24 21.45
CA ARG A 172 -5.27 1.47 21.52
C ARG A 172 -4.55 0.27 20.93
N GLU A 173 -3.85 0.48 19.81
CA GLU A 173 -3.11 -0.59 19.13
C GLU A 173 -1.68 -0.15 18.80
N MET A 174 -0.75 -1.10 18.76
CA MET A 174 0.66 -0.81 18.49
C MET A 174 1.27 -1.82 17.53
N THR A 175 2.03 -1.35 16.54
CA THR A 175 2.77 -2.24 15.64
C THR A 175 3.95 -2.88 16.35
N ARG A 176 4.43 -4.00 15.80
CA ARG A 176 5.75 -4.51 16.14
C ARG A 176 6.83 -3.46 15.83
N PRO A 177 7.95 -3.45 16.59
CA PRO A 177 9.09 -2.62 16.25
C PRO A 177 9.60 -2.93 14.85
N ASP A 178 9.87 -1.88 14.07
CA ASP A 178 10.55 -1.98 12.78
C ASP A 178 12.06 -2.28 12.96
N SER A 179 12.79 -2.35 11.85
CA SER A 179 14.25 -2.56 11.86
C SER A 179 15.04 -1.44 12.56
N GLN A 180 14.41 -0.30 12.84
CA GLN A 180 14.99 0.83 13.57
C GLN A 180 14.53 0.88 15.05
N GLY A 181 13.77 -0.12 15.51
CA GLY A 181 13.21 -0.14 16.86
C GLY A 181 12.07 0.85 17.09
N LYS A 182 11.45 1.36 16.03
CA LYS A 182 10.28 2.26 16.10
C LYS A 182 8.99 1.47 16.00
N VAL A 183 7.98 1.92 16.72
CA VAL A 183 6.62 1.39 16.73
C VAL A 183 5.66 2.48 16.30
N THR A 184 4.54 2.10 15.70
CA THR A 184 3.43 3.00 15.43
C THR A 184 2.34 2.73 16.45
N LEU A 185 1.98 3.76 17.22
CA LEU A 185 0.87 3.73 18.17
C LEU A 185 -0.35 4.36 17.50
N TYR A 186 -1.47 3.65 17.57
CA TYR A 186 -2.79 4.05 17.07
C TYR A 186 -3.70 4.28 18.28
N ILE A 187 -4.40 5.42 18.30
CA ILE A 187 -5.43 5.71 19.30
C ILE A 187 -6.71 6.10 18.58
N GLY A 188 -7.80 5.45 18.96
CA GLY A 188 -9.16 5.78 18.55
C GLY A 188 -9.99 6.26 19.74
N ILE A 189 -10.87 7.23 19.51
CA ILE A 189 -11.90 7.65 20.46
C ILE A 189 -13.27 7.59 19.77
N GLU A 190 -14.29 7.29 20.56
CA GLU A 190 -15.69 7.22 20.13
C GLU A 190 -16.55 8.00 21.12
N VAL A 191 -17.47 8.81 20.60
CA VAL A 191 -18.38 9.64 21.39
C VAL A 191 -19.80 9.41 20.91
N SER A 192 -20.69 9.05 21.83
CA SER A 192 -22.12 8.89 21.53
C SER A 192 -22.73 10.23 21.15
N LYS A 193 -23.36 10.27 19.97
CA LYS A 193 -24.08 11.44 19.47
C LYS A 193 -25.29 11.80 20.33
N GLU A 194 -25.96 10.79 20.87
CA GLU A 194 -27.10 11.00 21.74
C GLU A 194 -26.68 11.58 23.08
N GLU A 195 -25.63 11.04 23.70
CA GLU A 195 -25.17 11.51 25.01
C GLU A 195 -24.65 12.94 24.96
N ILE A 196 -23.86 13.29 23.92
CA ILE A 196 -23.38 14.66 23.76
C ILE A 196 -24.54 15.63 23.45
N ALA A 197 -25.52 15.22 22.64
CA ALA A 197 -26.72 16.04 22.39
C ALA A 197 -27.50 16.30 23.69
N GLU A 198 -27.69 15.26 24.49
CA GLU A 198 -28.37 15.33 25.79
C GLU A 198 -27.62 16.22 26.78
N ALA A 199 -26.29 16.07 26.84
CA ALA A 199 -25.42 16.89 27.68
C ALA A 199 -25.51 18.37 27.30
N ILE A 200 -25.54 18.70 26.01
CA ILE A 200 -25.71 20.08 25.54
C ILE A 200 -27.06 20.65 26.00
N VAL A 201 -28.16 19.99 25.66
CA VAL A 201 -29.52 20.51 25.96
C VAL A 201 -29.72 20.72 27.47
N THR A 202 -29.25 19.77 28.27
CA THR A 202 -29.41 19.80 29.73
C THR A 202 -28.57 20.90 30.38
N ASN A 203 -27.34 21.10 29.90
CA ASN A 203 -26.37 22.00 30.55
C ASN A 203 -26.31 23.42 29.96
N ILE A 204 -27.13 23.76 28.96
CA ILE A 204 -27.26 25.18 28.54
C ILE A 204 -27.72 26.03 29.74
N PRO A 205 -27.01 27.12 30.09
CA PRO A 205 -27.34 27.93 31.25
C PRO A 205 -28.76 28.50 31.17
N LYS A 206 -29.48 28.47 32.30
CA LYS A 206 -30.86 28.98 32.40
C LYS A 206 -31.01 30.40 31.85
N LYS A 207 -30.03 31.27 32.10
CA LYS A 207 -30.00 32.65 31.58
C LYS A 207 -30.09 32.70 30.06
N VAL A 208 -29.33 31.85 29.36
CA VAL A 208 -29.36 31.76 27.89
C VAL A 208 -30.72 31.23 27.43
N LYS A 209 -31.29 30.24 28.14
CA LYS A 209 -32.62 29.69 27.83
C LYS A 209 -33.73 30.75 27.91
N GLU A 210 -33.68 31.60 28.93
CA GLU A 210 -34.65 32.68 29.16
C GLU A 210 -34.53 33.81 28.11
N GLU A 211 -33.31 34.20 27.74
CA GLU A 211 -33.05 35.27 26.75
C GLU A 211 -33.61 34.95 25.36
N VAL A 212 -33.58 33.67 24.97
CA VAL A 212 -33.88 33.25 23.59
C VAL A 212 -35.23 32.54 23.44
N ARG A 213 -36.07 32.51 24.48
CA ARG A 213 -37.32 31.70 24.52
C ARG A 213 -37.06 30.25 24.07
N PHE A 214 -36.02 29.66 24.62
CA PHE A 214 -35.49 28.37 24.19
C PHE A 214 -36.52 27.25 24.32
N ASN A 215 -36.80 26.55 23.22
CA ASN A 215 -37.63 25.35 23.20
C ASN A 215 -36.71 24.12 23.29
N GLU A 216 -36.58 23.57 24.50
CA GLU A 216 -35.68 22.44 24.78
C GLU A 216 -35.99 21.21 23.93
N GLU A 217 -37.28 20.89 23.71
CA GLU A 217 -37.69 19.70 22.98
C GLU A 217 -37.35 19.82 21.49
N THR A 218 -37.70 20.95 20.87
CA THR A 218 -37.35 21.21 19.47
C THR A 218 -35.84 21.27 19.28
N PHE A 219 -35.10 21.91 20.19
CA PHE A 219 -33.64 21.97 20.09
C PHE A 219 -32.99 20.59 20.27
N ARG A 220 -33.52 19.77 21.18
CA ARG A 220 -33.06 18.39 21.39
C ARG A 220 -33.23 17.55 20.14
N GLU A 221 -34.41 17.58 19.52
CA GLU A 221 -34.67 16.87 18.27
C GLU A 221 -33.74 17.34 17.15
N LYS A 222 -33.60 18.66 16.97
CA LYS A 222 -32.69 19.23 15.97
C LYS A 222 -31.23 18.86 16.20
N THR A 223 -30.80 18.78 17.45
CA THR A 223 -29.43 18.39 17.80
C THR A 223 -29.20 16.91 17.49
N LYS A 224 -30.13 16.03 17.87
CA LYS A 224 -30.06 14.60 17.54
C LYS A 224 -30.04 14.38 16.03
N ASP A 225 -30.94 15.04 15.29
CA ASP A 225 -31.03 14.94 13.83
C ASP A 225 -29.77 15.48 13.14
N GLY A 226 -29.30 16.66 13.55
CA GLY A 226 -28.12 17.28 12.95
C GLY A 226 -26.85 16.47 13.21
N PHE A 227 -26.68 15.91 14.41
CA PHE A 227 -25.56 15.01 14.69
C PHE A 227 -25.67 13.69 13.92
N ALA A 228 -26.87 13.12 13.78
CA ALA A 228 -27.07 11.92 12.96
C ALA A 228 -26.67 12.16 11.49
N ASN A 229 -26.91 13.37 10.96
CA ASN A 229 -26.66 13.73 9.56
C ASN A 229 -25.26 14.28 9.27
N ALA A 230 -24.43 14.56 10.27
CA ALA A 230 -23.11 15.18 10.12
C ALA A 230 -22.03 14.32 9.40
N GLN A 231 -22.42 13.24 8.71
CA GLN A 231 -21.51 12.24 8.13
C GLN A 231 -21.55 12.16 6.59
N GLN A 232 -22.25 13.09 5.94
CA GLN A 232 -22.51 13.00 4.50
C GLN A 232 -21.66 13.93 3.61
N GLU A 233 -20.66 14.62 4.16
CA GLU A 233 -19.67 15.41 3.39
C GLU A 233 -18.24 14.96 3.71
#